data_AF-A0A6C1KDT9-F1
#
_entry.id   AF-A0A6C1KDT9-F1
#
_cell.length_a   1.000
_cell.length_b   1.000
_cell.length_c   1.000
_cell.angle_alpha   90.00
_cell.angle_beta   90.00
_cell.angle_gamma   90.00
#
_symmetry.space_group_name_H-M   'P 1'
#
loop_
_entity.id
_entity.type
_entity.pdbx_description
1 polymer ?
#
loop_
_entity_poly.entity_id
_entity_poly.type
_entity_poly.pdbx_seq_one_letter_code
_entity_poly.pdbx_strand_id
1 'polypeptide(L)'
;MKDTERELADCVGAIYQAGAGDGSWFDVGERICRIMDARRALLILGGPGGPRNLLMPADGSETAYSDYFHARDPYAAKARYDFATARAYHLGNAKLGAELVAETELLRSEYYFDFARHHERRHVIGGMAGLTEATPILVSRGDDTGAFDETHVRLLKTLMPHVQRAIELRARLGRDDEAVALTRAALDALPVGVSVVDAGLKIRFINDLARRYLAGPDSGLFSLRSGPYAGSGVYLAAMSREEAGVLRKLVASATSGGSG
;
A
#
# COMPACT_ATOMS: atom_id res chain seq x y z
N MET A 1 17.93 25.53 5.16
CA MET A 1 17.43 24.94 6.42
C MET A 1 15.92 25.01 6.53
N LYS A 2 15.28 26.21 6.51
CA LYS A 2 13.81 26.34 6.49
C LYS A 2 13.14 25.67 5.28
N ASP A 3 13.75 25.76 4.10
CA ASP A 3 13.19 25.12 2.89
C ASP A 3 13.29 23.59 2.96
N THR A 4 14.41 23.05 3.45
CA THR A 4 14.61 21.60 3.64
C THR A 4 13.64 21.01 4.67
N GLU A 5 13.37 21.72 5.78
CA GLU A 5 12.39 21.28 6.78
C GLU A 5 10.98 21.23 6.20
N ARG A 6 10.61 22.23 5.39
CA ARG A 6 9.33 22.27 4.69
C ARG A 6 9.21 21.14 3.68
N GLU A 7 10.23 20.93 2.85
CA GLU A 7 10.24 19.83 1.87
C GLU A 7 10.14 18.47 2.55
N LEU A 8 10.81 18.29 3.69
CA LEU A 8 10.72 17.07 4.47
C LEU A 8 9.30 16.85 5.02
N ALA A 9 8.68 17.89 5.59
CA ALA A 9 7.31 17.81 6.09
C ALA A 9 6.31 17.50 4.96
N ASP A 10 6.47 18.15 3.81
CA ASP A 10 5.64 17.91 2.63
C ASP A 10 5.83 16.48 2.10
N CYS A 11 7.06 15.95 2.13
CA CYS A 11 7.36 14.57 1.77
C CYS A 11 6.70 13.57 2.73
N VAL A 12 6.72 13.83 4.04
CA VAL A 12 6.01 13.02 5.04
C VAL A 12 4.50 13.02 4.78
N GLY A 13 3.92 14.18 4.45
CA GLY A 13 2.51 14.29 4.06
C GLY A 13 2.18 13.42 2.84
N ALA A 14 3.01 13.51 1.79
CA ALA A 14 2.84 12.71 0.57
C ALA A 14 2.94 11.19 0.84
N ILE A 15 3.85 10.77 1.73
CA ILE A 15 3.99 9.36 2.14
C ILE A 15 2.69 8.84 2.75
N TYR A 16 2.06 9.60 3.66
CA TYR A 16 0.81 9.17 4.28
C TYR A 16 -0.38 9.18 3.30
N GLN A 17 -0.47 10.17 2.42
CA GLN A 17 -1.49 10.19 1.36
C GLN A 17 -1.37 8.97 0.44
N ALA A 18 -0.16 8.63 0.01
CA ALA A 18 0.09 7.45 -0.82
C ALA A 18 -0.18 6.12 -0.07
N GLY A 19 0.04 6.09 1.26
CA GLY A 19 -0.29 4.95 2.11
C GLY A 19 -1.80 4.76 2.33
N ALA A 20 -2.56 5.85 2.41
CA ALA A 20 -4.02 5.83 2.57
C ALA A 20 -4.77 5.54 1.27
N GLY A 21 -4.12 5.64 0.10
CA GLY A 21 -4.74 5.44 -1.22
C GLY A 21 -5.18 6.73 -1.91
N ASP A 22 -5.00 7.89 -1.27
CA ASP A 22 -5.40 9.21 -1.78
C ASP A 22 -4.28 9.94 -2.54
N GLY A 23 -3.14 9.26 -2.79
CA GLY A 23 -1.96 9.87 -3.39
C GLY A 23 -1.09 8.89 -4.18
N SER A 24 -0.04 9.42 -4.80
CA SER A 24 0.85 8.70 -5.70
C SER A 24 2.20 8.40 -5.03
N TRP A 25 2.63 7.14 -5.07
CA TRP A 25 3.97 6.76 -4.63
C TRP A 25 5.08 7.29 -5.56
N PHE A 26 4.76 7.61 -6.81
CA PHE A 26 5.73 8.27 -7.71
C PHE A 26 6.03 9.70 -7.25
N ASP A 27 5.04 10.43 -6.77
CA ASP A 27 5.21 11.78 -6.23
C ASP A 27 6.09 11.76 -4.98
N VAL A 28 5.98 10.70 -4.16
CA VAL A 28 6.88 10.46 -3.03
C VAL A 28 8.31 10.25 -3.53
N GLY A 29 8.49 9.45 -4.58
CA GLY A 29 9.81 9.23 -5.19
C GLY A 29 10.45 10.51 -5.71
N GLU A 30 9.70 11.35 -6.42
CA GLU A 30 10.18 12.65 -6.90
C GLU A 30 10.62 13.56 -5.76
N ARG A 31 9.86 13.59 -4.65
CA ARG A 31 10.20 14.39 -3.46
C ARG A 31 11.45 13.87 -2.77
N ILE A 32 11.58 12.55 -2.62
CA ILE A 32 12.78 11.93 -2.06
C ILE A 32 13.99 12.26 -2.93
N CYS A 33 13.89 12.11 -4.26
CA CYS A 33 14.98 12.46 -5.16
C CYS A 33 15.40 13.93 -5.01
N ARG A 34 14.43 14.85 -4.88
CA ARG A 34 14.72 16.29 -4.70
C ARG A 34 15.44 16.58 -3.38
N ILE A 35 14.93 16.05 -2.27
CA ILE A 35 15.50 16.28 -0.92
C ILE A 35 16.91 15.69 -0.81
N MET A 36 17.16 14.60 -1.51
CA MET A 36 18.42 13.86 -1.46
C MET A 36 19.41 14.26 -2.56
N ASP A 37 19.06 15.21 -3.44
CA ASP A 37 19.80 15.52 -4.67
C ASP A 37 20.22 14.24 -5.41
N ALA A 38 19.21 13.45 -5.76
CA ALA A 38 19.34 12.12 -6.31
C ALA A 38 18.56 11.96 -7.61
N ARG A 39 18.92 10.94 -8.39
CA ARG A 39 18.30 10.64 -9.68
C ARG A 39 17.29 9.51 -9.59
N ARG A 40 17.50 8.58 -8.65
CA ARG A 40 16.63 7.41 -8.48
C ARG A 40 16.29 7.17 -7.02
N ALA A 41 15.05 6.73 -6.80
CA ALA A 41 14.56 6.21 -5.55
C ALA A 41 13.84 4.87 -5.79
N LEU A 42 14.08 3.90 -4.93
CA LEU A 42 13.52 2.57 -5.01
C LEU A 42 12.89 2.21 -3.66
N LEU A 43 11.65 1.74 -3.71
CA LEU A 43 10.98 1.03 -2.63
C LEU A 43 10.37 -0.22 -3.24
N ILE A 44 10.99 -1.37 -2.98
CA ILE A 44 10.60 -2.63 -3.61
C ILE A 44 9.66 -3.38 -2.69
N LEU A 45 8.40 -3.51 -3.12
CA LEU A 45 7.40 -4.31 -2.41
C LEU A 45 7.00 -5.53 -3.23
N GLY A 46 6.84 -6.65 -2.55
CA GLY A 46 6.30 -7.88 -3.14
C GLY A 46 4.79 -7.79 -3.36
N GLY A 47 4.31 -8.45 -4.41
CA GLY A 47 2.89 -8.61 -4.70
C GLY A 47 2.62 -9.79 -5.64
N PRO A 48 1.35 -10.04 -6.02
CA PRO A 48 0.97 -11.17 -6.88
C PRO A 48 1.68 -11.20 -8.24
N GLY A 49 2.18 -10.05 -8.72
CA GLY A 49 2.96 -9.92 -9.96
C GLY A 49 4.49 -9.88 -9.75
N GLY A 50 4.97 -10.19 -8.53
CA GLY A 50 6.38 -10.09 -8.17
C GLY A 50 6.77 -8.73 -7.56
N PRO A 51 8.06 -8.54 -7.22
CA PRO A 51 8.58 -7.31 -6.65
C PRO A 51 8.48 -6.14 -7.62
N ARG A 52 7.94 -5.00 -7.18
CA ARG A 52 7.82 -3.77 -7.98
C ARG A 52 8.36 -2.55 -7.22
N ASN A 53 9.01 -1.64 -7.95
CA ASN A 53 9.32 -0.31 -7.43
C ASN A 53 8.04 0.53 -7.31
N LEU A 54 7.78 1.08 -6.12
CA LEU A 54 6.68 2.02 -5.90
C LEU A 54 7.05 3.47 -6.17
N LEU A 55 8.32 3.84 -6.06
CA LEU A 55 8.75 5.24 -6.09
C LEU A 55 9.00 5.78 -7.50
N MET A 56 9.15 4.91 -8.50
CA MET A 56 9.38 5.33 -9.88
C MET A 56 8.66 4.43 -10.89
N PRO A 57 8.30 4.97 -12.06
CA PRO A 57 7.85 4.16 -13.20
C PRO A 57 8.91 3.14 -13.60
N ALA A 58 8.47 2.03 -14.19
CA ALA A 58 9.40 1.06 -14.79
C ALA A 58 10.03 1.67 -16.04
N ASP A 59 11.34 1.57 -16.16
CA ASP A 59 12.10 2.03 -17.33
C ASP A 59 12.79 0.88 -18.08
N GLY A 60 12.49 -0.36 -17.69
CA GLY A 60 13.09 -1.59 -18.24
C GLY A 60 14.42 -1.98 -17.58
N SER A 61 15.07 -1.08 -16.84
CA SER A 61 16.31 -1.40 -16.12
C SER A 61 16.09 -2.39 -14.99
N GLU A 62 14.91 -2.38 -14.35
CA GLU A 62 14.57 -3.32 -13.28
C GLU A 62 14.48 -4.76 -13.78
N THR A 63 14.02 -4.99 -15.01
CA THR A 63 13.96 -6.34 -15.62
C THR A 63 15.37 -6.85 -15.90
N ALA A 64 16.19 -6.06 -16.59
CA ALA A 64 17.60 -6.42 -16.84
C ALA A 64 18.38 -6.66 -15.54
N TYR A 65 18.12 -5.84 -14.51
CA TYR A 65 18.68 -6.02 -13.19
C TYR A 65 18.24 -7.36 -12.56
N SER A 66 16.94 -7.63 -12.53
CA SER A 66 16.38 -8.83 -11.91
C SER A 66 16.89 -10.11 -12.57
N ASP A 67 16.96 -10.13 -13.91
CA ASP A 67 17.26 -11.35 -14.66
C ASP A 67 18.73 -11.76 -14.57
N TYR A 68 19.65 -10.80 -14.42
CA TYR A 68 21.09 -11.08 -14.52
C TYR A 68 21.93 -10.51 -13.38
N PHE A 69 21.75 -9.22 -13.08
CA PHE A 69 22.64 -8.48 -12.21
C PHE A 69 22.32 -8.62 -10.72
N HIS A 70 21.08 -8.91 -10.34
CA HIS A 70 20.68 -9.06 -8.94
C HIS A 70 21.51 -10.16 -8.21
N ALA A 71 21.82 -11.25 -8.91
CA ALA A 71 22.65 -12.33 -8.36
C ALA A 71 24.14 -11.93 -8.20
N ARG A 72 24.59 -10.89 -8.90
CA ARG A 72 25.97 -10.39 -8.98
C ARG A 72 26.18 -9.03 -8.30
N ASP A 73 25.12 -8.43 -7.78
CA ASP A 73 25.19 -7.14 -7.09
C ASP A 73 25.89 -7.32 -5.73
N PRO A 74 27.09 -6.73 -5.53
CA PRO A 74 27.82 -6.85 -4.27
C PRO A 74 27.06 -6.22 -3.09
N TYR A 75 26.25 -5.17 -3.33
CA TYR A 75 25.38 -4.60 -2.30
C TYR A 75 24.29 -5.58 -1.89
N ALA A 76 23.65 -6.26 -2.85
CA ALA A 76 22.62 -7.25 -2.55
C ALA A 76 23.20 -8.47 -1.82
N ALA A 77 24.41 -8.90 -2.17
CA ALA A 77 25.11 -9.97 -1.45
C ALA A 77 25.44 -9.55 0.00
N LYS A 78 26.00 -8.36 0.19
CA LYS A 78 26.35 -7.83 1.51
C LYS A 78 25.13 -7.62 2.40
N ALA A 79 24.06 -7.00 1.87
CA ALA A 79 22.82 -6.77 2.59
C ALA A 79 22.18 -8.08 3.05
N ARG A 80 22.19 -9.13 2.21
CA ARG A 80 21.71 -10.48 2.61
C ARG A 80 22.54 -11.07 3.76
N TYR A 81 23.86 -10.99 3.66
CA TYR A 81 24.75 -11.48 4.71
C TYR A 81 24.55 -10.75 6.04
N ASP A 82 24.52 -9.42 6.00
CA ASP A 82 24.37 -8.60 7.21
C ASP A 82 22.96 -8.76 7.82
N PHE A 83 21.92 -8.91 7.00
CA PHE A 83 20.57 -9.17 7.52
C PHE A 83 20.48 -10.53 8.23
N ALA A 84 21.20 -11.55 7.73
CA ALA A 84 21.25 -12.86 8.35
C ALA A 84 22.07 -12.89 9.66
N THR A 85 23.12 -12.09 9.76
CA THR A 85 24.11 -12.15 10.86
C THR A 85 23.95 -11.01 11.88
N ALA A 86 23.43 -9.87 11.47
CA ALA A 86 23.33 -8.65 12.25
C ALA A 86 22.11 -7.81 11.85
N ARG A 87 20.90 -8.40 11.92
CA ARG A 87 19.63 -7.75 11.51
C ARG A 87 19.44 -6.33 12.05
N ALA A 88 19.81 -6.07 13.31
CA ALA A 88 19.73 -4.76 13.94
C ALA A 88 20.60 -3.67 13.28
N TYR A 89 21.61 -4.07 12.49
CA TYR A 89 22.52 -3.16 11.80
C TYR A 89 21.84 -2.41 10.63
N HIS A 90 20.79 -3.00 10.07
CA HIS A 90 20.10 -2.51 8.85
C HIS A 90 18.66 -2.03 9.08
N LEU A 91 18.03 -2.46 10.16
CA LEU A 91 16.65 -2.07 10.47
C LEU A 91 16.59 -0.64 11.02
N GLY A 92 15.77 0.20 10.39
CA GLY A 92 15.55 1.58 10.85
C GLY A 92 16.80 2.47 10.77
N ASN A 93 17.81 2.05 10.00
CA ASN A 93 19.02 2.82 9.78
C ASN A 93 19.28 2.94 8.27
N ALA A 94 19.85 4.08 7.88
CA ALA A 94 20.34 4.31 6.52
C ALA A 94 21.86 4.15 6.51
N LYS A 95 22.39 3.59 5.41
CA LYS A 95 23.80 3.31 5.21
C LYS A 95 24.25 3.78 3.84
N LEU A 96 25.44 4.35 3.80
CA LEU A 96 26.12 4.67 2.56
C LEU A 96 26.58 3.37 1.90
N GLY A 97 26.55 3.31 0.57
CA GLY A 97 27.04 2.15 -0.17
C GLY A 97 28.49 1.84 0.18
N ALA A 98 29.34 2.86 0.35
CA ALA A 98 30.74 2.70 0.75
C ALA A 98 30.94 2.05 2.14
N GLU A 99 29.93 2.09 3.03
CA GLU A 99 29.97 1.36 4.31
C GLU A 99 29.67 -0.14 4.15
N LEU A 100 29.04 -0.53 3.04
CA LEU A 100 28.63 -1.90 2.74
C LEU A 100 29.65 -2.60 1.85
N VAL A 101 30.01 -1.94 0.75
CA VAL A 101 30.92 -2.45 -0.27
C VAL A 101 32.00 -1.42 -0.47
N ALA A 102 33.27 -1.84 -0.35
CA ALA A 102 34.40 -0.96 -0.58
C ALA A 102 34.36 -0.42 -2.02
N GLU A 103 34.69 0.86 -2.20
CA GLU A 103 34.60 1.51 -3.50
C GLU A 103 35.43 0.79 -4.58
N THR A 104 36.62 0.32 -4.23
CA THR A 104 37.48 -0.46 -5.13
C THR A 104 36.86 -1.78 -5.55
N GLU A 105 36.05 -2.41 -4.70
CA GLU A 105 35.34 -3.64 -5.02
C GLU A 105 34.17 -3.36 -5.96
N LEU A 106 33.38 -2.34 -5.66
CA LEU A 106 32.28 -1.89 -6.53
C LEU A 106 32.79 -1.59 -7.93
N LEU A 107 33.82 -0.74 -8.06
CA LEU A 107 34.35 -0.29 -9.35
C LEU A 107 34.92 -1.42 -10.22
N ARG A 108 35.30 -2.54 -9.60
CA ARG A 108 35.81 -3.74 -10.29
C ARG A 108 34.72 -4.77 -10.59
N SER A 109 33.52 -4.58 -10.08
CA SER A 109 32.41 -5.52 -10.26
C SER A 109 31.80 -5.42 -11.66
N GLU A 110 31.41 -6.57 -12.21
CA GLU A 110 30.61 -6.66 -13.43
C GLU A 110 29.31 -5.85 -13.30
N TYR A 111 28.65 -5.94 -12.14
CA TYR A 111 27.48 -5.16 -11.80
C TYR A 111 27.68 -3.66 -12.06
N TYR A 112 28.80 -3.10 -11.60
CA TYR A 112 29.05 -1.67 -11.78
C TYR A 112 29.36 -1.33 -13.24
N PHE A 113 30.27 -2.08 -13.86
CA PHE A 113 30.79 -1.79 -15.18
C PHE A 113 29.73 -1.93 -16.28
N ASP A 114 28.92 -2.98 -16.22
CA ASP A 114 27.95 -3.31 -17.27
C ASP A 114 26.54 -2.77 -16.98
N PHE A 115 26.23 -2.39 -15.74
CA PHE A 115 24.88 -1.95 -15.35
C PHE A 115 24.88 -0.64 -14.54
N ALA A 116 25.40 -0.64 -13.32
CA ALA A 116 25.11 0.43 -12.35
C ALA A 116 25.53 1.83 -12.84
N ARG A 117 26.66 1.95 -13.53
CA ARG A 117 27.15 3.22 -14.08
C ARG A 117 26.27 3.78 -15.21
N HIS A 118 25.51 2.93 -15.90
CA HIS A 118 24.62 3.32 -17.00
C HIS A 118 23.20 3.67 -16.51
N HIS A 119 22.92 3.45 -15.23
CA HIS A 119 21.59 3.57 -14.64
C HIS A 119 21.55 4.47 -13.40
N GLU A 120 22.47 5.43 -13.25
CA GLU A 120 22.49 6.39 -12.13
C GLU A 120 22.67 5.72 -10.75
N ARG A 121 23.37 4.58 -10.67
CA ARG A 121 23.57 3.79 -9.44
C ARG A 121 25.00 3.79 -8.93
N ARG A 122 25.73 4.88 -9.16
CA ARG A 122 27.12 5.02 -8.71
C ARG A 122 27.20 5.16 -7.20
N HIS A 123 26.55 6.19 -6.70
CA HIS A 123 26.49 6.54 -5.29
C HIS A 123 25.14 6.11 -4.79
N VAL A 124 25.16 5.29 -3.75
CA VAL A 124 23.98 4.61 -3.22
C VAL A 124 23.89 4.89 -1.73
N ILE A 125 22.69 5.15 -1.26
CA ILE A 125 22.34 5.18 0.16
C ILE A 125 21.04 4.40 0.34
N GLY A 126 20.96 3.56 1.36
CA GLY A 126 19.78 2.74 1.55
C GLY A 126 19.70 2.10 2.92
N GLY A 127 18.60 1.40 3.14
CA GLY A 127 18.34 0.68 4.38
C GLY A 127 17.09 -0.15 4.25
N MET A 128 16.69 -0.75 5.37
CA MET A 128 15.46 -1.55 5.43
C MET A 128 14.41 -0.82 6.24
N ALA A 129 13.29 -0.49 5.60
CA ALA A 129 12.08 -0.04 6.28
C ALA A 129 11.34 -1.25 6.88
N GLY A 130 11.03 -1.21 8.17
CA GLY A 130 10.18 -2.21 8.83
C GLY A 130 10.84 -3.11 9.87
N LEU A 131 10.02 -3.66 10.77
CA LEU A 131 10.46 -4.51 11.88
C LEU A 131 10.12 -5.99 11.63
N THR A 132 8.91 -6.26 11.13
CA THR A 132 8.41 -7.61 10.81
C THR A 132 8.81 -8.06 9.40
N GLU A 133 8.48 -7.26 8.39
CA GLU A 133 8.88 -7.45 6.99
C GLU A 133 9.79 -6.30 6.54
N ALA A 134 11.07 -6.61 6.38
CA ALA A 134 12.08 -5.64 6.00
C ALA A 134 11.96 -5.31 4.50
N THR A 135 11.57 -4.08 4.19
CA THR A 135 11.37 -3.58 2.83
C THR A 135 12.56 -2.70 2.45
N PRO A 136 13.31 -3.03 1.38
CA PRO A 136 14.46 -2.22 0.98
C PRO A 136 14.02 -0.87 0.44
N ILE A 137 14.63 0.19 0.97
CA ILE A 137 14.57 1.54 0.42
C ILE A 137 15.97 1.95 -0.02
N LEU A 138 16.09 2.41 -1.27
CA LEU A 138 17.36 2.78 -1.88
C LEU A 138 17.21 4.12 -2.59
N VAL A 139 18.22 4.97 -2.46
CA VAL A 139 18.34 6.22 -3.19
C VAL A 139 19.71 6.22 -3.87
N SER A 140 19.76 6.65 -5.12
CA SER A 140 20.99 6.61 -5.90
C SER A 140 21.13 7.76 -6.89
N ARG A 141 22.39 8.09 -7.19
CA ARG A 141 22.79 9.11 -8.15
C ARG A 141 24.06 8.71 -8.89
N GLY A 142 24.24 9.26 -10.09
CA GLY A 142 25.39 9.01 -10.96
C GLY A 142 26.68 9.71 -10.51
N ASP A 143 27.70 9.58 -11.35
CA ASP A 143 29.05 10.12 -11.11
C ASP A 143 29.10 11.66 -11.09
N ASP A 144 28.11 12.34 -11.68
CA ASP A 144 28.06 13.81 -11.83
C ASP A 144 27.73 14.56 -10.53
N THR A 145 27.15 13.86 -9.54
CA THR A 145 26.56 14.47 -8.33
C THR A 145 27.37 14.19 -7.05
N GLY A 146 28.39 13.32 -7.12
CA GLY A 146 29.28 12.98 -5.99
C GLY A 146 28.66 12.07 -4.92
N ALA A 147 29.44 11.63 -3.93
CA ALA A 147 28.98 10.68 -2.91
C ALA A 147 27.99 11.29 -1.90
N PHE A 148 27.04 10.49 -1.41
CA PHE A 148 26.19 10.88 -0.28
C PHE A 148 27.02 11.01 1.02
N ASP A 149 26.52 11.78 1.97
CA ASP A 149 27.17 12.08 3.25
C ASP A 149 26.23 11.83 4.46
N GLU A 150 26.74 12.14 5.65
CA GLU A 150 25.99 12.02 6.91
C GLU A 150 24.70 12.85 6.98
N THR A 151 24.60 13.94 6.21
CA THR A 151 23.36 14.73 6.12
C THR A 151 22.28 13.93 5.39
N HIS A 152 22.64 13.29 4.29
CA HIS A 152 21.75 12.40 3.55
C HIS A 152 21.33 11.18 4.38
N VAL A 153 22.24 10.62 5.18
CA VAL A 153 21.93 9.54 6.14
C VAL A 153 20.85 9.99 7.13
N ARG A 154 20.98 11.16 7.73
CA ARG A 154 19.98 11.70 8.67
C ARG A 154 18.62 11.94 7.99
N LEU A 155 18.61 12.45 6.77
CA LEU A 155 17.38 12.70 6.01
C LEU A 155 16.64 11.39 5.71
N LEU A 156 17.32 10.40 5.11
CA LEU A 156 16.69 9.12 4.79
C LEU A 156 16.22 8.39 6.05
N LYS A 157 17.04 8.38 7.11
CA LYS A 157 16.68 7.80 8.41
C LYS A 157 15.43 8.43 9.02
N THR A 158 15.23 9.74 8.80
CA THR A 158 14.02 10.44 9.27
C THR A 158 12.78 10.00 8.49
N LEU A 159 12.89 9.76 7.17
CA LEU A 159 11.77 9.36 6.32
C LEU A 159 11.36 7.89 6.48
N MET A 160 12.32 6.99 6.70
CA MET A 160 12.12 5.54 6.81
C MET A 160 10.95 5.11 7.72
N PRO A 161 10.80 5.59 8.97
CA PRO A 161 9.68 5.21 9.83
C PRO A 161 8.32 5.67 9.29
N HIS A 162 8.26 6.76 8.53
CA HIS A 162 7.02 7.22 7.90
C HIS A 162 6.64 6.33 6.72
N VAL A 163 7.61 5.99 5.87
CA VAL A 163 7.42 5.04 4.76
C VAL A 163 6.89 3.72 5.30
N GLN A 164 7.49 3.20 6.37
CA GLN A 164 7.04 1.96 7.00
C GLN A 164 5.58 2.02 7.46
N ARG A 165 5.22 3.06 8.23
CA ARG A 165 3.85 3.22 8.73
C ARG A 165 2.83 3.33 7.61
N ALA A 166 3.18 3.99 6.51
CA ALA A 166 2.32 4.12 5.34
C ALA A 166 2.12 2.78 4.61
N ILE A 167 3.17 1.96 4.48
CA ILE A 167 3.05 0.59 3.92
C ILE A 167 2.17 -0.28 4.82
N GLU A 168 2.39 -0.25 6.14
CA GLU A 168 1.58 -1.01 7.11
C GLU A 168 0.11 -0.58 7.09
N LEU A 169 -0.15 0.73 7.00
CA LEU A 169 -1.49 1.28 6.84
C LEU A 169 -2.15 0.71 5.58
N ARG A 170 -1.46 0.78 4.44
CA ARG A 170 -1.97 0.25 3.16
C ARG A 170 -2.26 -1.24 3.24
N ALA A 171 -1.38 -2.02 3.86
CA ALA A 171 -1.58 -3.46 4.04
C ALA A 171 -2.79 -3.78 4.91
N ARG A 172 -3.06 -2.99 5.96
CA ARG A 172 -4.26 -3.14 6.80
C ARG A 172 -5.53 -2.81 6.03
N LEU A 173 -5.55 -1.68 5.32
CA LEU A 173 -6.69 -1.29 4.48
C LEU A 173 -6.99 -2.35 3.40
N GLY A 174 -5.96 -2.88 2.75
CA GLY A 174 -6.12 -3.94 1.75
C GLY A 174 -6.68 -5.25 2.32
N ARG A 175 -6.30 -5.64 3.54
CA ARG A 175 -6.86 -6.83 4.21
C ARG A 175 -8.34 -6.65 4.56
N ASP A 176 -8.72 -5.45 4.99
CA ASP A 176 -10.11 -5.13 5.29
C ASP A 176 -10.96 -5.20 4.01
N ASP A 177 -10.47 -4.67 2.89
CA ASP A 177 -11.13 -4.75 1.58
C ASP A 177 -11.26 -6.20 1.09
N GLU A 178 -10.22 -7.02 1.24
CA GLU A 178 -10.24 -8.44 0.87
C GLU A 178 -11.23 -9.23 1.73
N ALA A 179 -11.26 -9.00 3.05
CA ALA A 179 -12.21 -9.63 3.95
C ALA A 179 -13.67 -9.25 3.61
N VAL A 180 -13.91 -7.99 3.24
CA VAL A 180 -15.23 -7.54 2.77
C VAL A 180 -15.60 -8.22 1.44
N ALA A 181 -14.66 -8.31 0.50
CA ALA A 181 -14.87 -8.97 -0.79
C ALA A 181 -15.16 -10.47 -0.63
N LEU A 182 -14.39 -11.17 0.21
CA LEU A 182 -14.59 -12.58 0.51
C LEU A 182 -15.92 -12.83 1.21
N THR A 183 -16.27 -11.99 2.20
CA THR A 183 -17.56 -12.05 2.90
C THR A 183 -18.73 -11.87 1.92
N ARG A 184 -18.64 -10.87 1.03
CA ARG A 184 -19.63 -10.65 -0.03
C ARG A 184 -19.73 -11.86 -0.94
N ALA A 185 -18.60 -12.38 -1.44
CA ALA A 185 -18.59 -13.56 -2.30
C ALA A 185 -19.21 -14.79 -1.63
N ALA A 186 -18.94 -15.01 -0.33
CA ALA A 186 -19.57 -16.08 0.44
C ALA A 186 -21.09 -15.90 0.56
N LEU A 187 -21.57 -14.68 0.82
CA LEU A 187 -23.01 -14.37 0.89
C LEU A 187 -23.69 -14.46 -0.49
N ASP A 188 -22.99 -14.12 -1.57
CA ASP A 188 -23.48 -14.27 -2.94
C ASP A 188 -23.56 -15.73 -3.39
N ALA A 189 -22.75 -16.62 -2.82
CA ALA A 189 -22.78 -18.06 -3.10
C ALA A 189 -23.93 -18.82 -2.40
N LEU A 190 -24.61 -18.20 -1.42
CA LEU A 190 -25.71 -18.84 -0.72
C LEU A 190 -26.93 -19.05 -1.64
N PRO A 191 -27.64 -20.19 -1.55
CA PRO A 191 -28.88 -20.43 -2.30
C PRO A 191 -30.09 -19.67 -1.71
N VAL A 192 -29.85 -18.69 -0.84
CA VAL A 192 -30.88 -17.88 -0.18
C VAL A 192 -30.60 -16.39 -0.37
N GLY A 193 -31.68 -15.60 -0.50
CA GLY A 193 -31.56 -14.14 -0.56
C GLY A 193 -31.19 -13.57 0.81
N VAL A 194 -30.10 -12.81 0.89
CA VAL A 194 -29.64 -12.15 2.11
C VAL A 194 -29.73 -10.64 1.97
N SER A 195 -30.39 -9.98 2.92
CA SER A 195 -30.38 -8.53 3.11
C SER A 195 -30.06 -8.19 4.55
N VAL A 196 -29.05 -7.34 4.77
CA VAL A 196 -28.71 -6.80 6.08
C VAL A 196 -29.26 -5.38 6.14
N VAL A 197 -30.10 -5.10 7.14
CA VAL A 197 -30.72 -3.79 7.36
C VAL A 197 -30.39 -3.25 8.75
N ASP A 198 -30.38 -1.93 8.91
CA ASP A 198 -30.39 -1.34 10.24
C ASP A 198 -31.81 -1.26 10.83
N ALA A 199 -31.93 -0.77 12.07
CA ALA A 199 -33.21 -0.62 12.77
C ALA A 199 -34.25 0.24 12.00
N GLY A 200 -33.78 1.12 11.11
CA GLY A 200 -34.64 1.93 10.24
C GLY A 200 -35.01 1.26 8.92
N LEU A 201 -34.73 -0.05 8.76
CA LEU A 201 -34.86 -0.80 7.50
C LEU A 201 -33.95 -0.29 6.38
N LYS A 202 -32.92 0.51 6.66
CA LYS A 202 -31.96 0.93 5.65
C LYS A 202 -31.07 -0.26 5.30
N ILE A 203 -31.04 -0.63 4.02
CA ILE A 203 -30.23 -1.74 3.51
C ILE A 203 -28.76 -1.34 3.59
N ARG A 204 -27.98 -2.13 4.34
CA ARG A 204 -26.52 -2.03 4.49
C ARG A 204 -25.79 -3.01 3.56
N PHE A 205 -26.40 -4.17 3.32
CA PHE A 205 -25.89 -5.17 2.39
C PHE A 205 -27.06 -5.91 1.75
N ILE A 206 -26.89 -6.32 0.49
CA ILE A 206 -27.80 -7.21 -0.21
C ILE A 206 -27.00 -8.09 -1.16
N ASN A 207 -27.20 -9.40 -1.09
CA ASN A 207 -26.58 -10.35 -2.02
C ASN A 207 -27.29 -10.34 -3.38
N ASP A 208 -26.66 -10.91 -4.39
CA ASP A 208 -27.17 -10.92 -5.76
C ASP A 208 -28.53 -11.60 -5.90
N LEU A 209 -28.75 -12.70 -5.16
CA LEU A 209 -30.02 -13.42 -5.19
C LEU A 209 -31.17 -12.59 -4.60
N ALA A 210 -30.98 -11.98 -3.42
CA ALA A 210 -31.97 -11.07 -2.85
C ALA A 210 -32.24 -9.86 -3.74
N ARG A 211 -31.20 -9.31 -4.39
CA ARG A 211 -31.37 -8.21 -5.34
C ARG A 211 -32.29 -8.59 -6.51
N ARG A 212 -32.14 -9.82 -7.04
CA ARG A 212 -33.03 -10.34 -8.09
C ARG A 212 -34.46 -10.52 -7.57
N TYR A 213 -34.63 -11.04 -6.35
CA TYR A 213 -35.96 -11.17 -5.74
C TYR A 213 -36.65 -9.82 -5.53
N LEU A 214 -35.96 -8.83 -4.95
CA LEU A 214 -36.54 -7.49 -4.70
C LEU A 214 -36.85 -6.71 -5.99
N ALA A 215 -36.28 -7.10 -7.13
CA ALA A 215 -36.58 -6.52 -8.44
C ALA A 215 -37.70 -7.28 -9.20
N GLY A 216 -38.11 -8.44 -8.70
CA GLY A 216 -39.17 -9.25 -9.29
C GLY A 216 -40.57 -8.69 -9.01
N PRO A 217 -41.49 -8.76 -9.97
CA PRO A 217 -42.85 -8.22 -9.81
C PRO A 217 -43.70 -8.97 -8.78
N ASP A 218 -43.34 -10.22 -8.48
CA ASP A 218 -44.11 -11.11 -7.58
C ASP A 218 -43.54 -11.16 -6.15
N SER A 219 -42.59 -10.29 -5.80
CA SER A 219 -41.98 -10.26 -4.48
C SER A 219 -42.82 -9.43 -3.50
N GLY A 220 -43.19 -10.02 -2.36
CA GLY A 220 -43.85 -9.29 -1.25
C GLY A 220 -42.94 -8.25 -0.59
N LEU A 221 -41.63 -8.30 -0.87
CA LEU A 221 -40.64 -7.32 -0.44
C LEU A 221 -40.03 -6.58 -1.63
N PHE A 222 -39.73 -5.29 -1.48
CA PHE A 222 -39.08 -4.49 -2.50
C PHE A 222 -38.10 -3.49 -1.91
N SER A 223 -37.22 -2.96 -2.76
CA SER A 223 -36.28 -1.90 -2.38
C SER A 223 -36.85 -0.52 -2.72
N LEU A 224 -36.86 0.39 -1.74
CA LEU A 224 -37.36 1.75 -1.89
C LEU A 224 -36.22 2.75 -1.68
N ARG A 225 -35.97 3.63 -2.66
CA ARG A 225 -35.07 4.77 -2.45
C ARG A 225 -35.80 5.82 -1.62
N SER A 226 -35.11 6.38 -0.61
CA SER A 226 -35.62 7.62 -0.01
C SER A 226 -35.71 8.71 -1.07
N GLY A 227 -36.83 9.42 -1.09
CA GLY A 227 -37.03 10.57 -1.98
C GLY A 227 -35.99 11.67 -1.73
N PRO A 228 -35.93 12.73 -2.57
CA PRO A 228 -34.85 13.71 -2.58
C PRO A 228 -34.60 14.47 -1.25
N TYR A 229 -35.52 14.37 -0.28
CA TYR A 229 -35.47 15.09 1.01
C TYR A 229 -35.37 14.20 2.26
N ALA A 230 -35.48 12.87 2.12
CA ALA A 230 -35.21 11.92 3.21
C ALA A 230 -33.83 11.30 2.96
N GLY A 231 -32.99 11.16 4.00
CA GLY A 231 -31.56 10.87 3.87
C GLY A 231 -31.16 9.83 2.82
N SER A 232 -30.00 10.03 2.18
CA SER A 232 -29.50 9.17 1.09
C SER A 232 -29.46 7.70 1.52
N GLY A 233 -30.21 6.83 0.81
CA GLY A 233 -30.28 5.42 1.13
C GLY A 233 -31.34 4.63 0.38
N VAL A 234 -31.16 3.31 0.38
CA VAL A 234 -32.14 2.33 -0.09
C VAL A 234 -32.66 1.60 1.14
N TYR A 235 -33.98 1.45 1.23
CA TYR A 235 -34.69 0.87 2.37
C TYR A 235 -35.44 -0.38 1.92
N LEU A 236 -35.54 -1.36 2.81
CA LEU A 236 -36.34 -2.55 2.59
C LEU A 236 -37.80 -2.23 2.96
N ALA A 237 -38.72 -2.53 2.06
CA ALA A 237 -40.15 -2.30 2.24
C ALA A 237 -40.94 -3.56 1.86
N ALA A 238 -42.20 -3.61 2.30
CA ALA A 238 -43.14 -4.68 1.98
C ALA A 238 -44.36 -4.13 1.25
N MET A 239 -44.95 -4.95 0.38
CA MET A 239 -46.06 -4.57 -0.50
C MET A 239 -47.35 -4.27 0.27
N SER A 240 -47.64 -5.01 1.34
CA SER A 240 -48.81 -4.77 2.18
C SER A 240 -48.46 -4.14 3.54
N ARG A 241 -49.44 -3.47 4.16
CA ARG A 241 -49.31 -2.93 5.52
C ARG A 241 -49.08 -4.02 6.56
N GLU A 242 -49.68 -5.19 6.35
CA GLU A 242 -49.57 -6.32 7.27
C GLU A 242 -48.14 -6.89 7.26
N GLU A 243 -47.60 -7.19 6.07
CA GLU A 243 -46.21 -7.64 5.90
C GLU A 243 -45.20 -6.60 6.39
N ALA A 244 -45.46 -5.31 6.17
CA ALA A 244 -44.61 -4.24 6.70
C ALA A 244 -44.62 -4.22 8.25
N GLY A 245 -45.74 -4.56 8.87
CA GLY A 245 -45.86 -4.73 10.31
C GLY A 245 -45.06 -5.92 10.83
N VAL A 246 -45.14 -7.06 10.14
CA VAL A 246 -44.35 -8.26 10.46
C VAL A 246 -42.87 -7.99 10.30
N LEU A 247 -42.44 -7.41 9.18
CA LEU A 247 -41.04 -7.07 8.90
C LEU A 247 -40.44 -6.17 9.98
N ARG A 248 -41.17 -5.13 10.41
CA ARG A 248 -40.71 -4.24 11.48
C ARG A 248 -40.57 -4.96 12.82
N LYS A 249 -41.49 -5.89 13.14
CA LYS A 249 -41.40 -6.71 14.36
C LYS A 249 -40.18 -7.62 14.33
N LEU A 250 -39.92 -8.29 13.20
CA LEU A 250 -38.75 -9.16 13.03
C LEU A 250 -37.45 -8.37 13.20
N VAL A 251 -37.35 -7.19 12.58
CA VAL A 251 -36.15 -6.34 12.71
C VAL A 251 -35.99 -5.76 14.12
N ALA A 252 -37.09 -5.37 14.78
CA ALA A 252 -37.06 -4.91 16.17
C ALA A 252 -36.63 -6.03 17.15
N SER A 253 -37.11 -7.25 16.91
CA SER A 253 -36.71 -8.47 17.63
C SER A 253 -35.21 -8.73 17.45
N ALA A 254 -34.71 -8.76 16.21
CA ALA A 254 -33.30 -8.98 15.93
C ALA A 254 -32.38 -7.89 16.51
N THR A 255 -32.78 -6.62 16.44
CA THR A 255 -31.98 -5.49 16.98
C THR A 255 -31.95 -5.43 18.50
N SER A 256 -32.88 -6.09 19.18
CA SER A 256 -32.90 -6.25 20.64
C SER A 256 -32.25 -7.57 21.13
N GLY A 257 -31.59 -8.31 20.24
CA GLY A 257 -30.90 -9.57 20.55
C GLY A 257 -31.78 -10.82 20.48
N GLY A 258 -33.02 -10.70 19.99
CA GLY A 258 -33.91 -11.81 19.67
C GLY A 258 -33.55 -12.50 18.34
N SER A 259 -34.26 -13.57 17.99
CA SER A 259 -33.98 -14.41 16.82
C SER A 259 -34.43 -13.83 15.46
N GLY A 260 -35.02 -12.63 15.46
CA GLY A 260 -35.87 -12.20 14.35
C GLY A 260 -37.26 -12.76 14.54
#